data_AF-A0A2N3LCQ0-F1
#
_entry.id   AF-A0A2N3LCQ0-F1
#
_cell.length_a   1.000
_cell.length_b   1.000
_cell.length_c   1.000
_cell.angle_alpha   90.00
_cell.angle_beta   90.00
_cell.angle_gamma   90.00
#
_symmetry.space_group_name_H-M   'P 1'
#
loop_
_entity.id
_entity.type
_entity.pdbx_description
1 polymer ?
#
loop_
_entity_poly.entity_id
_entity_poly.type
_entity_poly.pdbx_seq_one_letter_code
_entity_poly.pdbx_strand_id
1 'polypeptide(L)'
;MGMSDYYQDLREKVGSELIFMPSVAAIIRNKAGEILFQHKGNGEKWSLPAGAIELGEAPAEAVVREVWEETGLHVVPKKLVGVFGGKDFRYQYPNGHKVEYNVFLFECVAQGGELNPIDSETAELRYFKAEEMPELALPYPKFLFLQDNHAETYFQRKESGDIYNEAIKNLTNLTHYWPGFEAVSFAFYDKEKVHLYRHPDFKEEVFAWNEQFMADTLILYENYPTAIMNLERYADEEGLFSILAHELFHGYQYLKGEDRFPNEMLGISYPLKEENIELRNQERFHLYQALVATSVEDKRKSLQAFISIREKRASIIEEFIQYETNIETVEGPAWYIELKAYAERSLLPYEAVLEKYSRSLLDKHDSSLNIRKSCYSAGLVLCLLLDELYPDWKHGFFESNHTLYDLLKKHVDYTIQQINEISISNETKTILKMVKNSKDAEFTKFETKKGYHLVLEGNMIAALMDPMNIVKSGNKLLHKNFLKIRVGEKEYLFQQPVVAYKNDNSRGISKIHTILEEEPIEKDSSFILNGVGEFDGSLYTKDGTFFAKLLEIIK
;
A
#
# COMPACT_ATOMS: atom_id res chain seq x y z
N MET A 1 -8.24 -33.00 16.35
CA MET A 1 -9.04 -34.24 16.43
C MET A 1 -8.25 -35.26 15.64
N GLY A 2 -8.20 -36.54 16.02
CA GLY A 2 -7.39 -37.51 15.26
C GLY A 2 -7.78 -37.56 13.77
N MET A 3 -6.82 -37.88 12.90
CA MET A 3 -7.03 -38.14 11.47
C MET A 3 -8.36 -38.85 11.21
N SER A 4 -9.19 -38.31 10.32
CA SER A 4 -10.55 -38.83 10.11
C SER A 4 -10.57 -40.29 9.67
N ASP A 5 -11.70 -40.98 9.89
CA ASP A 5 -11.87 -42.40 9.55
C ASP A 5 -11.47 -42.71 8.10
N TYR A 6 -11.75 -41.79 7.17
CA TYR A 6 -11.36 -41.94 5.77
C TYR A 6 -9.85 -41.93 5.57
N TYR A 7 -9.17 -40.90 6.09
CA TYR A 7 -7.70 -40.80 5.93
C TYR A 7 -6.97 -41.85 6.77
N GLN A 8 -7.54 -42.28 7.89
CA GLN A 8 -7.02 -43.38 8.70
C GLN A 8 -7.10 -44.71 7.92
N ASP A 9 -8.27 -45.07 7.38
CA ASP A 9 -8.42 -46.27 6.54
C ASP A 9 -7.51 -46.24 5.31
N LEU A 10 -7.38 -45.06 4.67
CA LEU A 10 -6.46 -44.90 3.56
C LEU A 10 -5.00 -45.11 4.00
N ARG A 11 -4.60 -44.53 5.14
CA ARG A 11 -3.26 -44.67 5.70
C ARG A 11 -2.93 -46.12 6.06
N GLU A 12 -3.88 -46.86 6.64
CA GLU A 12 -3.73 -48.29 6.96
C GLU A 12 -3.46 -49.14 5.70
N LYS A 13 -4.08 -48.78 4.57
CA LYS A 13 -3.92 -49.49 3.29
C LYS A 13 -2.61 -49.18 2.57
N VAL A 14 -2.15 -47.93 2.62
CA VAL A 14 -0.97 -47.48 1.85
C VAL A 14 0.33 -47.42 2.67
N GLY A 15 0.26 -47.65 3.98
CA GLY A 15 1.44 -47.57 4.85
C GLY A 15 2.05 -46.17 4.86
N SER A 16 3.37 -46.04 4.77
CA SER A 16 4.07 -44.74 4.77
C SER A 16 4.15 -44.04 3.40
N GLU A 17 3.52 -44.61 2.37
CA GLU A 17 3.52 -44.04 1.02
C GLU A 17 2.80 -42.68 0.94
N LEU A 18 3.07 -41.96 -0.14
CA LEU A 18 2.57 -40.60 -0.34
C LEU A 18 1.03 -40.59 -0.53
N ILE A 19 0.32 -39.83 0.30
CA ILE A 19 -1.11 -39.54 0.12
C ILE A 19 -1.28 -38.11 -0.41
N PHE A 20 -2.05 -37.96 -1.48
CA PHE A 20 -2.47 -36.65 -1.95
C PHE A 20 -3.71 -36.21 -1.16
N MET A 21 -3.63 -35.07 -0.49
CA MET A 21 -4.61 -34.67 0.51
C MET A 21 -5.17 -33.28 0.20
N PRO A 22 -6.42 -33.19 -0.28
CA PRO A 22 -7.15 -31.93 -0.36
C PRO A 22 -7.31 -31.34 1.04
N SER A 23 -6.99 -30.06 1.19
CA SER A 23 -6.94 -29.40 2.49
C SER A 23 -7.37 -27.94 2.39
N VAL A 24 -7.68 -27.36 3.54
CA VAL A 24 -8.08 -25.96 3.69
C VAL A 24 -7.21 -25.31 4.75
N ALA A 25 -7.01 -24.00 4.64
CA ALA A 25 -6.37 -23.19 5.66
C ALA A 25 -7.08 -21.85 5.79
N ALA A 26 -6.99 -21.21 6.95
CA ALA A 26 -7.65 -19.94 7.22
C ALA A 26 -6.67 -18.83 7.64
N ILE A 27 -6.78 -17.67 7.02
CA ILE A 27 -6.29 -16.40 7.56
C ILE A 27 -7.42 -15.77 8.36
N ILE A 28 -7.20 -15.55 9.66
CA ILE A 28 -8.18 -14.93 10.56
C ILE A 28 -7.50 -13.74 11.22
N ARG A 29 -8.09 -12.55 11.06
CA ARG A 29 -7.56 -11.30 11.60
C ARG A 29 -8.38 -10.79 12.76
N ASN A 30 -7.70 -10.29 13.80
CA ASN A 30 -8.36 -9.55 14.87
C ASN A 30 -8.58 -8.07 14.49
N LYS A 31 -9.21 -7.29 15.38
CA LYS A 31 -9.48 -5.86 15.14
C LYS A 31 -8.23 -5.00 15.01
N ALA A 32 -7.09 -5.44 15.54
CA ALA A 32 -5.81 -4.77 15.41
C ALA A 32 -5.09 -5.12 14.10
N GLY A 33 -5.61 -6.08 13.33
CA GLY A 33 -5.01 -6.53 12.07
C GLY A 33 -4.06 -7.71 12.18
N GLU A 34 -3.80 -8.17 13.40
CA GLU A 34 -2.94 -9.32 13.69
C GLU A 34 -3.62 -10.63 13.25
N ILE A 35 -2.82 -11.62 12.87
CA ILE A 35 -3.25 -12.87 12.24
C ILE A 35 -3.11 -14.02 13.23
N LEU A 36 -4.14 -14.86 13.32
CA LEU A 36 -4.14 -16.04 14.17
C LEU A 36 -3.28 -17.16 13.56
N PHE A 37 -2.35 -17.68 14.37
CA PHE A 37 -1.58 -18.88 14.07
C PHE A 37 -1.72 -19.88 15.21
N GLN A 38 -1.46 -21.15 14.89
CA GLN A 38 -1.44 -22.25 15.83
C GLN A 38 -0.07 -22.93 15.86
N HIS A 39 0.27 -23.49 17.02
CA HIS A 39 1.46 -24.28 17.23
C HIS A 39 1.07 -25.62 17.84
N LYS A 40 1.32 -26.72 17.13
CA LYS A 40 0.95 -28.08 17.57
C LYS A 40 1.91 -28.68 18.61
N GLY A 41 3.01 -27.99 18.94
CA GLY A 41 4.01 -28.45 19.91
C GLY A 41 5.05 -29.39 19.29
N ASN A 42 5.77 -30.14 20.15
CA ASN A 42 6.72 -31.20 19.76
C ASN A 42 7.83 -30.82 18.76
N GLY A 43 8.21 -29.54 18.69
CA GLY A 43 9.26 -29.04 17.80
C GLY A 43 8.80 -28.76 16.36
N GLU A 44 7.49 -28.81 16.09
CA GLU A 44 6.93 -28.39 14.80
C GLU A 44 6.95 -26.86 14.65
N LYS A 45 7.00 -26.38 13.41
CA LYS A 45 6.84 -24.95 13.11
C LYS A 45 5.38 -24.51 13.33
N TRP A 46 5.15 -23.21 13.41
CA TRP A 46 3.78 -22.68 13.45
C TRP A 46 3.03 -23.00 12.15
N SER A 47 1.70 -23.03 12.23
CA SER A 47 0.83 -23.18 11.06
C SER A 47 -0.37 -22.24 11.14
N LEU A 48 -1.07 -22.12 10.02
CA LEU A 48 -2.43 -21.58 10.03
C LEU A 48 -3.38 -22.63 10.63
N PRO A 49 -4.54 -22.21 11.16
CA PRO A 49 -5.67 -23.11 11.35
C PRO A 49 -6.02 -23.75 10.01
N ALA A 50 -5.91 -25.08 9.94
CA ALA A 50 -5.90 -25.83 8.69
C ALA A 50 -6.15 -27.32 8.92
N GLY A 51 -6.83 -27.96 7.97
CA GLY A 51 -7.02 -29.40 8.00
C GLY A 51 -7.53 -29.97 6.69
N ALA A 52 -7.81 -31.27 6.70
CA ALA A 52 -8.17 -32.01 5.51
C ALA A 52 -9.66 -31.80 5.17
N ILE A 53 -9.98 -31.84 3.88
CA ILE A 53 -11.38 -31.83 3.44
C ILE A 53 -11.93 -33.25 3.57
N GLU A 54 -13.09 -33.39 4.21
CA GLU A 54 -13.78 -34.67 4.37
C GLU A 54 -14.54 -35.09 3.10
N LEU A 55 -14.82 -36.40 2.98
CA LEU A 55 -15.59 -36.91 1.86
C LEU A 55 -17.01 -36.30 1.84
N GLY A 56 -17.35 -35.66 0.72
CA GLY A 56 -18.66 -35.02 0.51
C GLY A 56 -18.76 -33.61 1.06
N GLU A 57 -17.73 -33.08 1.73
CA GLU A 57 -17.69 -31.74 2.30
C GLU A 57 -17.24 -30.71 1.24
N ALA A 58 -17.90 -29.55 1.18
CA ALA A 58 -17.41 -28.45 0.35
C ALA A 58 -16.19 -27.77 1.03
N PRO A 59 -15.19 -27.25 0.29
CA PRO A 59 -14.02 -26.59 0.91
C PRO A 59 -14.38 -25.43 1.86
N ALA A 60 -15.44 -24.68 1.56
CA ALA A 60 -15.91 -23.60 2.43
C ALA A 60 -16.57 -24.11 3.72
N GLU A 61 -17.14 -25.32 3.73
CA GLU A 61 -17.66 -25.97 4.93
C GLU A 61 -16.49 -26.53 5.76
N ALA A 62 -15.54 -27.18 5.08
CA ALA A 62 -14.33 -27.72 5.70
C ALA A 62 -13.56 -26.65 6.48
N VAL A 63 -13.33 -25.47 5.89
CA VAL A 63 -12.57 -24.42 6.59
C VAL A 63 -13.30 -23.87 7.80
N VAL A 64 -14.64 -23.88 7.80
CA VAL A 64 -15.45 -23.47 8.97
C VAL A 64 -15.33 -24.52 10.08
N ARG A 65 -15.42 -25.81 9.74
CA ARG A 65 -15.26 -26.91 10.68
C ARG A 65 -13.86 -26.93 11.29
N GLU A 66 -12.82 -26.93 10.48
CA GLU A 66 -11.41 -26.98 10.91
C GLU A 66 -11.07 -25.82 11.85
N VAL A 67 -11.47 -24.59 11.48
CA VAL A 67 -11.24 -23.42 12.34
C VAL A 67 -11.96 -23.58 13.68
N TRP A 68 -13.19 -24.08 13.69
CA TRP A 68 -13.92 -24.29 14.94
C TRP A 68 -13.26 -25.35 15.82
N GLU A 69 -12.85 -26.49 15.24
CA GLU A 69 -12.18 -27.58 15.98
C GLU A 69 -10.83 -27.14 16.57
N GLU A 70 -9.99 -26.49 15.77
CA GLU A 70 -8.63 -26.12 16.18
C GLU A 70 -8.58 -24.85 17.03
N THR A 71 -9.57 -23.94 16.92
CA THR A 71 -9.49 -22.62 17.58
C THR A 71 -10.66 -22.26 18.49
N GLY A 72 -11.79 -22.97 18.39
CA GLY A 72 -13.04 -22.62 19.09
C GLY A 72 -13.79 -21.43 18.48
N LEU A 73 -13.28 -20.83 17.39
CA LEU A 73 -13.90 -19.68 16.73
C LEU A 73 -14.97 -20.08 15.73
N HIS A 74 -16.05 -19.30 15.69
CA HIS A 74 -17.06 -19.38 14.64
C HIS A 74 -16.72 -18.37 13.55
N VAL A 75 -16.42 -18.85 12.35
CA VAL A 75 -16.00 -17.99 11.22
C VAL A 75 -16.94 -18.10 10.03
N VAL A 76 -16.89 -17.07 9.18
CA VAL A 76 -17.49 -17.09 7.84
C VAL A 76 -16.37 -16.88 6.82
N PRO A 77 -16.21 -17.78 5.83
CA PRO A 77 -15.27 -17.58 4.73
C PRO A 77 -15.70 -16.37 3.91
N LYS A 78 -14.82 -15.37 3.79
CA LYS A 78 -15.08 -14.13 3.05
C LYS A 78 -14.58 -14.22 1.61
N LYS A 79 -13.43 -14.86 1.41
CA LYS A 79 -12.74 -14.90 0.12
C LYS A 79 -11.76 -16.07 0.05
N LEU A 80 -11.60 -16.67 -1.13
CA LEU A 80 -10.47 -17.55 -1.46
C LEU A 80 -9.23 -16.68 -1.72
N VAL A 81 -8.25 -16.75 -0.82
CA VAL A 81 -6.99 -16.00 -0.87
C VAL A 81 -6.04 -16.64 -1.87
N GLY A 82 -5.92 -17.97 -1.86
CA GLY A 82 -5.12 -18.66 -2.86
C GLY A 82 -5.26 -20.17 -2.87
N VAL A 83 -4.66 -20.78 -3.89
CA VAL A 83 -4.60 -22.23 -4.09
C VAL A 83 -3.15 -22.66 -4.21
N PHE A 84 -2.75 -23.63 -3.37
CA PHE A 84 -1.35 -24.06 -3.22
C PHE A 84 -1.22 -25.58 -3.29
N GLY A 85 -0.08 -26.07 -3.77
CA GLY A 85 0.23 -27.49 -3.82
C GLY A 85 1.60 -27.78 -4.43
N GLY A 86 1.75 -29.00 -4.95
CA GLY A 86 3.00 -29.45 -5.56
C GLY A 86 4.06 -29.85 -4.52
N LYS A 87 5.32 -29.99 -4.99
CA LYS A 87 6.42 -30.55 -4.19
C LYS A 87 6.73 -29.73 -2.92
N ASP A 88 6.54 -28.41 -2.97
CA ASP A 88 6.82 -27.50 -1.85
C ASP A 88 5.79 -27.67 -0.72
N PHE A 89 4.63 -28.25 -1.04
CA PHE A 89 3.56 -28.61 -0.10
C PHE A 89 3.57 -30.12 0.23
N ARG A 90 4.71 -30.78 0.02
CA ARG A 90 4.92 -32.16 0.45
C ARG A 90 5.54 -32.16 1.85
N TYR A 91 4.90 -32.87 2.77
CA TYR A 91 5.34 -33.00 4.14
C TYR A 91 5.57 -34.46 4.52
N GLN A 92 6.58 -34.69 5.36
CA GLN A 92 6.85 -35.99 5.96
C GLN A 92 6.77 -35.84 7.48
N TYR A 93 5.80 -36.52 8.08
CA TYR A 93 5.63 -36.56 9.52
C TYR A 93 6.79 -37.32 10.20
N PRO A 94 7.07 -37.08 11.49
CA PRO A 94 8.13 -37.77 12.23
C PRO A 94 8.02 -39.31 12.21
N ASN A 95 6.80 -39.85 12.12
CA ASN A 95 6.54 -41.28 12.00
C ASN A 95 6.80 -41.87 10.60
N GLY A 96 7.27 -41.05 9.65
CA GLY A 96 7.59 -41.45 8.28
C GLY A 96 6.42 -41.39 7.30
N HIS A 97 5.21 -41.04 7.74
CA HIS A 97 4.06 -40.85 6.85
C HIS A 97 4.29 -39.64 5.93
N LYS A 98 4.02 -39.82 4.64
CA LYS A 98 4.17 -38.76 3.63
C LYS A 98 2.82 -38.29 3.13
N VAL A 99 2.67 -36.97 3.00
CA VAL A 99 1.50 -36.33 2.41
C VAL A 99 1.93 -35.24 1.44
N GLU A 100 1.13 -35.00 0.42
CA GLU A 100 1.22 -33.83 -0.45
C GLU A 100 -0.11 -33.10 -0.41
N TYR A 101 -0.09 -31.88 0.12
CA TYR A 101 -1.29 -31.08 0.30
C TYR A 101 -1.67 -30.37 -0.99
N ASN A 102 -2.98 -30.25 -1.24
CA ASN A 102 -3.56 -29.26 -2.13
C ASN A 102 -4.45 -28.35 -1.28
N VAL A 103 -3.96 -27.14 -0.98
CA VAL A 103 -4.54 -26.24 0.01
C VAL A 103 -5.36 -25.15 -0.66
N PHE A 104 -6.63 -25.04 -0.26
CA PHE A 104 -7.46 -23.86 -0.48
C PHE A 104 -7.36 -22.93 0.72
N LEU A 105 -6.69 -21.79 0.56
CA LEU A 105 -6.50 -20.79 1.62
C LEU A 105 -7.63 -19.76 1.59
N PHE A 106 -8.38 -19.63 2.68
CA PHE A 106 -9.47 -18.67 2.82
C PHE A 106 -9.12 -17.53 3.77
N GLU A 107 -9.59 -16.32 3.47
CA GLU A 107 -9.73 -15.25 4.46
C GLU A 107 -11.07 -15.46 5.17
N CYS A 108 -11.03 -15.57 6.49
CA CYS A 108 -12.18 -15.88 7.32
C CYS A 108 -12.42 -14.75 8.33
N VAL A 109 -13.69 -14.38 8.52
CA VAL A 109 -14.08 -13.37 9.50
C VAL A 109 -14.70 -14.06 10.71
N ALA A 110 -14.09 -13.89 11.88
CA ALA A 110 -14.65 -14.36 13.15
C ALA A 110 -15.94 -13.60 13.48
N GLN A 111 -17.01 -14.36 13.72
CA GLN A 111 -18.34 -13.85 14.12
C GLN A 111 -18.61 -14.07 15.62
N GLY A 112 -17.78 -14.87 16.30
CA GLY A 112 -17.92 -15.22 17.71
C GLY A 112 -17.08 -16.44 18.08
N GLY A 113 -17.36 -17.03 19.24
CA GLY A 113 -16.57 -18.11 19.83
C GLY A 113 -15.55 -17.59 20.84
N GLU A 114 -14.98 -18.52 21.61
CA GLU A 114 -13.89 -18.25 22.55
C GLU A 114 -12.63 -18.91 22.00
N LEU A 115 -11.51 -18.18 22.01
CA LEU A 115 -10.24 -18.70 21.51
C LEU A 115 -9.69 -19.75 22.48
N ASN A 116 -10.08 -20.99 22.25
CA ASN A 116 -9.71 -22.14 23.05
C ASN A 116 -9.78 -23.37 22.14
N PRO A 117 -8.65 -24.06 21.89
CA PRO A 117 -8.66 -25.23 21.03
C PRO A 117 -9.61 -26.28 21.62
N ILE A 118 -10.48 -26.83 20.79
CA ILE A 118 -11.40 -27.91 21.21
C ILE A 118 -10.67 -29.25 21.13
N ASP A 119 -9.67 -29.34 20.24
CA ASP A 119 -8.84 -30.52 20.12
C ASP A 119 -7.57 -30.50 21.00
N SER A 120 -6.99 -31.69 21.15
CA SER A 120 -5.77 -31.90 21.95
C SER A 120 -4.48 -31.73 21.15
N GLU A 121 -4.56 -31.36 19.86
CA GLU A 121 -3.38 -31.26 18.98
C GLU A 121 -2.76 -29.87 19.03
N THR A 122 -3.56 -28.85 19.32
CA THR A 122 -3.08 -27.48 19.40
C THR A 122 -2.53 -27.17 20.79
N ALA A 123 -1.22 -26.89 20.87
CA ALA A 123 -0.56 -26.53 22.12
C ALA A 123 -0.67 -25.03 22.44
N GLU A 124 -0.64 -24.19 21.41
CA GLU A 124 -0.74 -22.73 21.55
C GLU A 124 -1.47 -22.10 20.36
N LEU A 125 -2.32 -21.10 20.65
CA LEU A 125 -2.95 -20.19 19.69
C LEU A 125 -2.48 -18.77 19.98
N ARG A 126 -2.01 -18.05 18.97
CA ARG A 126 -1.53 -16.67 19.15
C ARG A 126 -1.76 -15.81 17.92
N TYR A 127 -2.10 -14.55 18.16
CA TYR A 127 -2.14 -13.51 17.15
C TYR A 127 -0.76 -12.85 16.98
N PHE A 128 -0.32 -12.68 15.74
CA PHE A 128 0.93 -12.01 15.38
C PHE A 128 0.68 -10.88 14.38
N LYS A 129 1.46 -9.80 14.45
CA LYS A 129 1.52 -8.85 13.33
C LYS A 129 2.13 -9.53 12.11
N ALA A 130 1.76 -9.08 10.91
CA ALA A 130 2.24 -9.69 9.67
C ALA A 130 3.78 -9.61 9.56
N GLU A 131 4.37 -8.52 10.05
CA GLU A 131 5.83 -8.28 10.03
C GLU A 131 6.59 -9.13 11.06
N GLU A 132 5.88 -9.60 12.09
CA GLU A 132 6.37 -10.38 13.23
C GLU A 132 5.91 -11.85 13.14
N MET A 133 5.38 -12.28 11.98
CA MET A 133 4.83 -13.62 11.83
C MET A 133 5.89 -14.70 12.04
N PRO A 134 5.53 -15.84 12.67
CA PRO A 134 6.46 -16.94 12.85
C PRO A 134 6.78 -17.64 11.52
N GLU A 135 7.87 -18.41 11.49
CA GLU A 135 8.09 -19.33 10.38
C GLU A 135 7.01 -20.41 10.34
N LEU A 136 6.50 -20.66 9.13
CA LEU A 136 5.45 -21.64 8.91
C LEU A 136 6.01 -22.98 8.43
N ALA A 137 5.30 -24.06 8.77
CA ALA A 137 5.63 -25.41 8.30
C ALA A 137 5.49 -25.56 6.78
N LEU A 138 4.49 -24.88 6.19
CA LEU A 138 4.26 -24.83 4.75
C LEU A 138 4.67 -23.46 4.19
N PRO A 139 5.23 -23.40 2.97
CA PRO A 139 5.82 -22.20 2.41
C PRO A 139 4.77 -21.28 1.77
N TYR A 140 3.80 -20.81 2.57
CA TYR A 140 2.88 -19.77 2.10
C TYR A 140 3.66 -18.46 1.86
N PRO A 141 3.48 -17.83 0.69
CA PRO A 141 4.12 -16.54 0.42
C PRO A 141 3.76 -15.47 1.44
N LYS A 142 4.76 -14.75 1.98
CA LYS A 142 4.57 -13.77 3.06
C LYS A 142 3.64 -12.61 2.69
N PHE A 143 3.67 -12.16 1.44
CA PHE A 143 2.80 -11.06 0.97
C PHE A 143 1.30 -11.36 1.14
N LEU A 144 0.91 -12.64 1.25
CA LEU A 144 -0.48 -13.05 1.51
C LEU A 144 -1.00 -12.56 2.87
N PHE A 145 -0.09 -12.29 3.80
CA PHE A 145 -0.41 -11.89 5.17
C PHE A 145 -0.43 -10.37 5.37
N LEU A 146 0.09 -9.58 4.44
CA LEU A 146 0.08 -8.11 4.52
C LEU A 146 -1.34 -7.55 4.30
N GLN A 147 -1.72 -6.52 5.07
CA GLN A 147 -3.01 -5.83 4.89
C GLN A 147 -3.05 -5.13 3.51
N ASP A 148 -4.24 -5.10 2.89
CA ASP A 148 -4.60 -4.41 1.63
C ASP A 148 -4.29 -5.07 0.27
N ASN A 149 -3.72 -6.28 0.18
CA ASN A 149 -3.24 -6.78 -1.13
C ASN A 149 -4.10 -7.80 -1.89
N HIS A 150 -5.21 -8.30 -1.34
CA HIS A 150 -5.95 -9.35 -2.05
C HIS A 150 -7.27 -8.82 -2.61
N ALA A 151 -7.23 -8.11 -3.73
CA ALA A 151 -8.40 -7.97 -4.60
C ALA A 151 -8.72 -9.30 -5.31
N GLU A 152 -7.69 -10.06 -5.70
CA GLU A 152 -7.82 -11.30 -6.48
C GLU A 152 -7.28 -12.55 -5.74
N THR A 153 -7.63 -13.74 -6.22
CA THR A 153 -7.13 -15.02 -5.68
C THR A 153 -5.75 -15.32 -6.24
N TYR A 154 -4.79 -15.68 -5.39
CA TYR A 154 -3.47 -16.11 -5.80
C TYR A 154 -3.45 -17.58 -6.22
N PHE A 155 -2.95 -17.89 -7.41
CA PHE A 155 -2.81 -19.26 -7.89
C PHE A 155 -1.33 -19.60 -7.96
N GLN A 156 -0.85 -20.52 -7.11
CA GLN A 156 0.54 -20.93 -7.14
C GLN A 156 0.89 -21.52 -8.52
N ARG A 157 1.97 -21.01 -9.13
CA ARG A 157 2.60 -21.57 -10.33
C ARG A 157 3.99 -22.12 -9.95
N LYS A 158 4.47 -23.12 -10.69
CA LYS A 158 5.68 -23.90 -10.32
C LYS A 158 6.99 -23.11 -10.53
N GLU A 159 7.93 -23.42 -9.64
CA GLU A 159 9.36 -23.01 -9.54
C GLU A 159 9.62 -21.52 -9.29
N SER A 160 9.61 -21.17 -7.99
CA SER A 160 10.32 -20.05 -7.37
C SER A 160 11.85 -20.13 -7.52
N GLY A 161 12.34 -20.76 -8.60
CA GLY A 161 13.75 -20.78 -8.99
C GLY A 161 14.14 -19.41 -9.54
N ASP A 162 14.43 -18.50 -8.61
CA ASP A 162 14.85 -17.12 -8.78
C ASP A 162 13.96 -16.30 -9.73
N ILE A 163 12.74 -15.98 -9.28
CA ILE A 163 11.83 -14.99 -9.90
C ILE A 163 12.58 -13.71 -10.30
N TYR A 164 13.57 -13.29 -9.49
CA TYR A 164 14.41 -12.13 -9.81
C TYR A 164 15.44 -12.39 -10.92
N ASN A 165 16.00 -13.60 -11.06
CA ASN A 165 16.90 -13.93 -12.19
C ASN A 165 16.14 -13.92 -13.51
N GLU A 166 14.89 -14.39 -13.52
CA GLU A 166 14.01 -14.26 -14.68
C GLU A 166 13.72 -12.78 -14.96
N ALA A 167 13.30 -12.00 -13.95
CA ALA A 167 13.07 -10.57 -14.10
C ALA A 167 14.32 -9.83 -14.65
N ILE A 168 15.52 -10.13 -14.16
CA ILE A 168 16.80 -9.55 -14.63
C ILE A 168 17.09 -9.95 -16.07
N LYS A 169 16.96 -11.24 -16.40
CA LYS A 169 17.18 -11.73 -17.77
C LYS A 169 16.22 -11.09 -18.76
N ASN A 170 15.02 -10.75 -18.28
CA ASN A 170 13.94 -10.16 -19.06
C ASN A 170 13.98 -8.63 -19.11
N LEU A 171 14.84 -7.96 -18.32
CA LEU A 171 15.19 -6.54 -18.44
C LEU A 171 16.07 -6.27 -19.68
N THR A 172 15.60 -6.70 -20.83
CA THR A 172 16.23 -6.48 -22.13
C THR A 172 15.26 -5.68 -22.99
N ASN A 173 15.75 -4.57 -23.54
CA ASN A 173 15.00 -3.69 -24.45
C ASN A 173 13.73 -3.07 -23.83
N LEU A 174 13.87 -2.07 -22.94
CA LEU A 174 12.72 -1.32 -22.42
C LEU A 174 12.15 -0.28 -23.41
N THR A 175 12.78 -0.12 -24.57
CA THR A 175 12.45 0.94 -25.54
C THR A 175 11.09 0.75 -26.24
N HIS A 176 10.53 -0.46 -26.23
CA HIS A 176 9.17 -0.68 -26.76
C HIS A 176 8.08 -0.18 -25.81
N TYR A 177 8.36 -0.04 -24.52
CA TYR A 177 7.42 0.61 -23.60
C TYR A 177 7.44 2.12 -23.77
N TRP A 178 8.63 2.71 -23.93
CA TRP A 178 8.79 4.15 -24.13
C TRP A 178 10.03 4.47 -24.99
N PRO A 179 9.93 5.35 -26.01
CA PRO A 179 11.04 5.68 -26.89
C PRO A 179 12.29 6.17 -26.12
N GLY A 180 13.41 5.47 -26.31
CA GLY A 180 14.68 5.81 -25.66
C GLY A 180 14.77 5.44 -24.18
N PHE A 181 13.83 4.67 -23.64
CA PHE A 181 13.84 4.27 -22.23
C PHE A 181 15.05 3.39 -21.90
N GLU A 182 15.99 3.99 -21.18
CA GLU A 182 17.20 3.36 -20.66
C GLU A 182 17.01 3.02 -19.18
N ALA A 183 17.33 1.79 -18.80
CA ALA A 183 17.29 1.36 -17.41
C ALA A 183 18.42 2.04 -16.61
N VAL A 184 18.06 2.62 -15.46
CA VAL A 184 19.04 3.03 -14.44
C VAL A 184 19.57 1.83 -13.64
N SER A 185 20.35 2.09 -12.60
CA SER A 185 20.78 1.09 -11.63
C SER A 185 19.55 0.52 -10.90
N PHE A 186 19.62 -0.72 -10.44
CA PHE A 186 18.56 -1.28 -9.61
C PHE A 186 19.12 -2.29 -8.62
N ALA A 187 18.40 -2.52 -7.52
CA ALA A 187 18.75 -3.51 -6.53
C ALA A 187 17.54 -4.29 -6.03
N PHE A 188 17.74 -5.57 -5.79
CA PHE A 188 16.80 -6.42 -5.05
C PHE A 188 17.31 -6.64 -3.65
N TYR A 189 16.43 -6.65 -2.67
CA TYR A 189 16.84 -6.86 -1.28
C TYR A 189 15.83 -7.68 -0.48
N ASP A 190 16.33 -8.25 0.60
CA ASP A 190 15.56 -8.84 1.71
C ASP A 190 16.11 -8.29 3.04
N LYS A 191 15.74 -8.88 4.18
CA LYS A 191 16.19 -8.44 5.51
C LYS A 191 17.69 -8.67 5.77
N GLU A 192 18.37 -9.45 4.94
CA GLU A 192 19.76 -9.84 5.14
C GLU A 192 20.70 -9.21 4.10
N LYS A 193 20.29 -9.15 2.83
CA LYS A 193 21.17 -8.82 1.70
C LYS A 193 20.53 -7.88 0.70
N VAL A 194 21.40 -7.19 -0.03
CA VAL A 194 21.09 -6.37 -1.19
C VAL A 194 21.92 -6.87 -2.36
N HIS A 195 21.27 -7.05 -3.51
CA HIS A 195 21.88 -7.42 -4.79
C HIS A 195 21.76 -6.22 -5.73
N LEU A 196 22.87 -5.55 -5.99
CA LEU A 196 22.95 -4.33 -6.82
C LEU A 196 23.33 -4.67 -8.26
N TYR A 197 22.65 -4.05 -9.23
CA TYR A 197 22.83 -4.29 -10.66
C TYR A 197 22.98 -2.98 -11.42
N ARG A 198 23.83 -2.98 -12.46
CA ARG A 198 23.99 -1.90 -13.45
C ARG A 198 24.36 -0.52 -12.85
N HIS A 199 24.96 -0.48 -11.67
CA HIS A 199 25.55 0.77 -11.16
C HIS A 199 26.80 1.13 -11.97
N PRO A 200 27.01 2.41 -12.34
CA PRO A 200 28.18 2.81 -13.13
C PRO A 200 29.52 2.55 -12.43
N ASP A 201 29.56 2.73 -11.11
CA ASP A 201 30.78 2.60 -10.30
C ASP A 201 31.00 1.22 -9.66
N PHE A 202 29.96 0.37 -9.58
CA PHE A 202 30.02 -0.94 -8.92
C PHE A 202 29.67 -2.05 -9.92
N LYS A 203 30.50 -3.09 -9.99
CA LYS A 203 30.17 -4.29 -10.76
C LYS A 203 29.36 -5.22 -9.89
N GLU A 204 28.12 -5.51 -10.30
CA GLU A 204 27.18 -6.47 -9.69
C GLU A 204 27.60 -6.95 -8.29
N GLU A 205 27.15 -6.23 -7.26
CA GLU A 205 27.60 -6.45 -5.88
C GLU A 205 26.50 -7.06 -5.02
N VAL A 206 26.91 -7.90 -4.08
CA VAL A 206 26.04 -8.39 -3.00
C VAL A 206 26.63 -7.94 -1.68
N PHE A 207 25.85 -7.21 -0.90
CA PHE A 207 26.25 -6.69 0.41
C PHE A 207 25.14 -6.82 1.44
N ALA A 208 25.48 -6.63 2.72
CA ALA A 208 24.53 -6.73 3.81
C ALA A 208 23.48 -5.60 3.74
N TRP A 209 22.23 -5.95 4.05
CA TRP A 209 21.14 -4.99 4.10
C TRP A 209 21.42 -3.82 5.05
N ASN A 210 20.95 -2.63 4.68
CA ASN A 210 20.98 -1.44 5.51
C ASN A 210 19.72 -0.57 5.28
N GLU A 211 19.56 0.44 6.13
CA GLU A 211 18.38 1.32 6.19
C GLU A 211 18.11 2.18 4.94
N GLN A 212 18.98 2.20 3.93
CA GLN A 212 18.66 2.84 2.64
C GLN A 212 17.69 1.98 1.79
N PHE A 213 17.61 0.68 2.06
CA PHE A 213 16.82 -0.28 1.28
C PHE A 213 15.56 -0.69 2.05
N MET A 214 14.55 0.18 2.13
CA MET A 214 13.36 -0.05 2.99
C MET A 214 12.00 0.00 2.28
N ALA A 215 11.98 0.43 1.02
CA ALA A 215 10.75 0.52 0.23
C ALA A 215 10.97 0.00 -1.20
N ASP A 216 9.86 -0.12 -1.92
CA ASP A 216 9.86 -0.28 -3.38
C ASP A 216 9.82 1.13 -3.97
N THR A 217 10.98 1.67 -4.36
CA THR A 217 11.08 3.08 -4.78
C THR A 217 12.40 3.37 -5.51
N LEU A 218 12.57 4.59 -6.01
CA LEU A 218 13.85 5.13 -6.50
C LEU A 218 14.63 5.82 -5.37
N ILE A 219 15.90 5.45 -5.19
CA ILE A 219 16.85 6.14 -4.30
C ILE A 219 18.04 6.69 -5.07
N LEU A 220 18.81 7.58 -4.47
CA LEU A 220 20.15 7.96 -4.95
C LEU A 220 21.19 7.18 -4.15
N TYR A 221 21.50 5.97 -4.61
CA TYR A 221 22.58 5.16 -4.03
C TYR A 221 23.90 5.60 -4.62
N GLU A 222 24.86 6.00 -3.78
CA GLU A 222 26.18 6.51 -4.21
C GLU A 222 26.08 7.61 -5.31
N ASN A 223 25.08 8.49 -5.15
CA ASN A 223 24.74 9.59 -6.07
C ASN A 223 24.22 9.18 -7.45
N TYR A 224 23.80 7.93 -7.64
CA TYR A 224 23.19 7.48 -8.89
C TYR A 224 21.75 6.94 -8.66
N PRO A 225 20.79 7.29 -9.53
CA PRO A 225 19.41 6.79 -9.43
C PRO A 225 19.39 5.27 -9.48
N THR A 226 18.85 4.65 -8.42
CA THR A 226 18.80 3.22 -8.21
C THR A 226 17.42 2.80 -7.77
N ALA A 227 16.72 2.02 -8.59
CA ALA A 227 15.43 1.43 -8.24
C ALA A 227 15.63 0.28 -7.24
N ILE A 228 14.97 0.31 -6.09
CA ILE A 228 15.14 -0.71 -5.04
C ILE A 228 13.85 -1.49 -4.83
N MET A 229 13.91 -2.82 -4.79
CA MET A 229 12.75 -3.71 -4.71
C MET A 229 12.92 -4.74 -3.59
N ASN A 230 11.91 -4.86 -2.72
CA ASN A 230 11.89 -5.90 -1.68
C ASN A 230 11.34 -7.21 -2.23
N LEU A 231 12.18 -8.25 -2.29
CA LEU A 231 11.79 -9.55 -2.83
C LEU A 231 10.70 -10.25 -1.99
N GLU A 232 10.59 -9.95 -0.70
CA GLU A 232 9.58 -10.56 0.17
C GLU A 232 8.14 -10.06 -0.11
N ARG A 233 7.98 -9.00 -0.92
CA ARG A 233 6.67 -8.39 -1.22
C ARG A 233 5.97 -8.97 -2.45
N TYR A 234 6.68 -9.73 -3.27
CA TYR A 234 6.18 -10.19 -4.57
C TYR A 234 6.00 -11.70 -4.62
N ALA A 235 4.91 -12.10 -5.26
CA ALA A 235 4.45 -13.48 -5.37
C ALA A 235 4.91 -14.17 -6.64
N ASP A 236 4.98 -13.38 -7.70
CA ASP A 236 4.98 -13.78 -9.08
C ASP A 236 5.91 -12.85 -9.87
N GLU A 237 6.42 -13.37 -10.99
CA GLU A 237 7.35 -12.65 -11.87
C GLU A 237 6.68 -11.42 -12.47
N GLU A 238 5.39 -11.52 -12.85
CA GLU A 238 4.66 -10.45 -13.51
C GLU A 238 4.59 -9.18 -12.64
N GLY A 239 4.25 -9.34 -11.36
CA GLY A 239 4.18 -8.27 -10.38
C GLY A 239 5.55 -7.71 -9.99
N LEU A 240 6.56 -8.56 -9.82
CA LEU A 240 7.92 -8.08 -9.54
C LEU A 240 8.47 -7.27 -10.73
N PHE A 241 8.34 -7.81 -11.94
CA PHE A 241 8.83 -7.18 -13.15
C PHE A 241 8.11 -5.87 -13.45
N SER A 242 6.79 -5.81 -13.24
CA SER A 242 6.02 -4.60 -13.50
C SER A 242 6.43 -3.45 -12.58
N ILE A 243 6.58 -3.69 -11.27
CA ILE A 243 7.00 -2.65 -10.33
C ILE A 243 8.48 -2.28 -10.54
N LEU A 244 9.34 -3.23 -10.89
CA LEU A 244 10.71 -2.89 -11.28
C LEU A 244 10.74 -1.97 -12.50
N ALA A 245 9.94 -2.26 -13.53
CA ALA A 245 9.84 -1.40 -14.72
C ALA A 245 9.29 0.00 -14.37
N HIS A 246 8.35 0.08 -13.44
CA HIS A 246 7.83 1.34 -12.89
C HIS A 246 8.94 2.19 -12.25
N GLU A 247 9.69 1.64 -11.30
CA GLU A 247 10.73 2.39 -10.60
C GLU A 247 11.94 2.72 -11.49
N LEU A 248 12.28 1.82 -12.42
CA LEU A 248 13.26 2.13 -13.45
C LEU A 248 12.82 3.31 -14.31
N PHE A 249 11.52 3.45 -14.57
CA PHE A 249 10.99 4.58 -15.33
C PHE A 249 11.09 5.89 -14.54
N HIS A 250 10.86 5.88 -13.23
CA HIS A 250 11.18 7.05 -12.39
C HIS A 250 12.66 7.43 -12.45
N GLY A 251 13.56 6.45 -12.46
CA GLY A 251 14.98 6.68 -12.70
C GLY A 251 15.26 7.31 -14.07
N TYR A 252 14.56 6.86 -15.10
CA TYR A 252 14.65 7.46 -16.43
C TYR A 252 14.08 8.89 -16.48
N GLN A 253 12.95 9.17 -15.83
CA GLN A 253 12.41 10.53 -15.66
C GLN A 253 13.44 11.45 -14.98
N TYR A 254 14.12 10.95 -13.94
CA TYR A 254 15.21 11.66 -13.28
C TYR A 254 16.36 12.00 -14.25
N LEU A 255 16.82 11.02 -15.05
CA LEU A 255 17.87 11.25 -16.05
C LEU A 255 17.44 12.22 -17.16
N LYS A 256 16.14 12.32 -17.44
CA LYS A 256 15.57 13.28 -18.40
C LYS A 256 15.29 14.66 -17.81
N GLY A 257 15.58 14.86 -16.53
CA GLY A 257 15.38 16.16 -15.86
C GLY A 257 13.92 16.53 -15.69
N GLU A 258 13.03 15.53 -15.53
CA GLU A 258 11.64 15.76 -15.16
C GLU A 258 11.56 16.64 -13.90
N ASP A 259 10.77 17.70 -13.95
CA ASP A 259 10.63 18.67 -12.86
C ASP A 259 9.18 19.05 -12.56
N ARG A 260 8.19 18.46 -13.26
CA ARG A 260 6.75 18.70 -13.10
C ARG A 260 6.17 18.03 -11.85
N PHE A 261 6.97 17.87 -10.80
CA PHE A 261 6.56 17.24 -9.55
C PHE A 261 5.47 18.04 -8.83
N PRO A 262 4.53 17.37 -8.16
CA PRO A 262 3.47 18.04 -7.40
C PRO A 262 4.01 18.69 -6.11
N ASN A 263 3.38 19.78 -5.69
CA ASN A 263 3.63 20.37 -4.39
C ASN A 263 2.92 19.55 -3.29
N GLU A 264 3.60 18.55 -2.73
CA GLU A 264 3.02 17.64 -1.70
C GLU A 264 2.49 18.39 -0.46
N MET A 265 3.04 19.56 -0.12
CA MET A 265 2.51 20.38 0.97
C MET A 265 1.11 20.92 0.67
N LEU A 266 0.81 21.20 -0.59
CA LEU A 266 -0.53 21.61 -1.03
C LEU A 266 -1.51 20.45 -0.82
N GLY A 267 -1.12 19.22 -1.18
CA GLY A 267 -1.90 18.00 -1.04
C GLY A 267 -2.48 17.75 0.36
N ILE A 268 -1.72 18.06 1.42
CA ILE A 268 -2.19 17.97 2.83
C ILE A 268 -3.47 18.79 3.07
N SER A 269 -3.59 19.91 2.36
CA SER A 269 -4.68 20.87 2.49
C SER A 269 -5.77 20.74 1.42
N TYR A 270 -5.77 19.64 0.65
CA TYR A 270 -6.70 19.42 -0.45
C TYR A 270 -8.17 19.67 -0.04
N PRO A 271 -8.91 20.52 -0.77
CA PRO A 271 -10.21 21.02 -0.34
C PRO A 271 -11.31 19.96 -0.42
N LEU A 272 -11.94 19.69 0.73
CA LEU A 272 -13.12 18.81 0.83
C LEU A 272 -14.43 19.60 0.58
N LYS A 273 -14.59 20.12 -0.64
CA LYS A 273 -15.81 20.81 -1.12
C LYS A 273 -16.76 19.81 -1.78
N GLU A 274 -18.07 19.89 -1.51
CA GLU A 274 -19.08 18.99 -2.10
C GLU A 274 -19.09 19.10 -3.63
N GLU A 275 -18.99 20.32 -4.15
CA GLU A 275 -18.97 20.61 -5.59
C GLU A 275 -17.78 19.97 -6.29
N ASN A 276 -16.60 19.99 -5.65
CA ASN A 276 -15.40 19.36 -6.20
C ASN A 276 -15.54 17.84 -6.22
N ILE A 277 -16.04 17.23 -5.14
CA ILE A 277 -16.23 15.77 -5.07
C ILE A 277 -17.23 15.31 -6.15
N GLU A 278 -18.36 16.01 -6.28
CA GLU A 278 -19.39 15.71 -7.28
C GLU A 278 -18.81 15.77 -8.70
N LEU A 279 -18.19 16.89 -9.06
CA LEU A 279 -17.61 17.07 -10.39
C LEU A 279 -16.44 16.12 -10.66
N ARG A 280 -15.57 15.86 -9.68
CA ARG A 280 -14.43 14.96 -9.84
C ARG A 280 -14.88 13.53 -10.15
N ASN A 281 -15.95 13.07 -9.50
CA ASN A 281 -16.53 11.76 -9.79
C ASN A 281 -17.09 11.68 -11.22
N GLN A 282 -17.78 12.73 -11.69
CA GLN A 282 -18.30 12.82 -13.05
C GLN A 282 -17.17 12.89 -14.09
N GLU A 283 -16.14 13.69 -13.84
CA GLU A 283 -14.96 13.82 -14.69
C GLU A 283 -14.27 12.45 -14.87
N ARG A 284 -13.98 11.74 -13.78
CA ARG A 284 -13.32 10.42 -13.82
C ARG A 284 -14.16 9.39 -14.56
N PHE A 285 -15.48 9.43 -14.38
CA PHE A 285 -16.40 8.60 -15.13
C PHE A 285 -16.31 8.86 -16.64
N HIS A 286 -16.32 10.13 -17.06
CA HIS A 286 -16.17 10.48 -18.47
C HIS A 286 -14.78 10.14 -19.03
N LEU A 287 -13.72 10.25 -18.25
CA LEU A 287 -12.38 9.80 -18.64
C LEU A 287 -12.36 8.28 -18.90
N TYR A 288 -12.99 7.50 -18.02
CA TYR A 288 -13.16 6.05 -18.23
C TYR A 288 -14.02 5.73 -19.45
N GLN A 289 -15.14 6.45 -19.65
CA GLN A 289 -15.98 6.27 -20.83
C GLN A 289 -15.21 6.55 -22.12
N ALA A 290 -14.35 7.57 -22.13
CA ALA A 290 -13.49 7.85 -23.27
C ALA A 290 -12.55 6.67 -23.55
N LEU A 291 -11.94 6.07 -22.53
CA LEU A 291 -11.05 4.90 -22.68
C LEU A 291 -11.76 3.71 -23.33
N VAL A 292 -12.98 3.38 -22.87
CA VAL A 292 -13.70 2.18 -23.34
C VAL A 292 -14.58 2.44 -24.57
N ALA A 293 -14.68 3.69 -25.04
CA ALA A 293 -15.48 4.04 -26.19
C ALA A 293 -14.93 3.41 -27.47
N THR A 294 -15.77 2.63 -28.15
CA THR A 294 -15.47 2.01 -29.44
C THR A 294 -15.77 2.92 -30.63
N SER A 295 -16.64 3.92 -30.45
CA SER A 295 -16.97 4.89 -31.48
C SER A 295 -16.19 6.20 -31.27
N VAL A 296 -15.69 6.78 -32.36
CA VAL A 296 -14.99 8.07 -32.35
C VAL A 296 -15.90 9.19 -31.81
N GLU A 297 -17.19 9.11 -32.09
CA GLU A 297 -18.17 10.09 -31.64
C GLU A 297 -18.39 10.06 -30.13
N ASP A 298 -18.59 8.88 -29.55
CA ASP A 298 -18.79 8.74 -28.10
C ASP A 298 -17.51 9.10 -27.36
N LYS A 299 -16.34 8.71 -27.88
CA LYS A 299 -15.03 9.11 -27.35
C LYS A 299 -14.89 10.62 -27.31
N ARG A 300 -15.18 11.32 -28.42
CA ARG A 300 -15.12 12.78 -28.48
C ARG A 300 -16.07 13.43 -27.47
N LYS A 301 -17.30 12.94 -27.37
CA LYS A 301 -18.28 13.45 -26.38
C LYS A 301 -17.79 13.28 -24.95
N SER A 302 -17.26 12.10 -24.60
CA SER A 302 -16.71 11.82 -23.27
C SER A 302 -15.51 12.69 -22.97
N LEU A 303 -14.59 12.90 -23.91
CA LEU A 303 -13.43 13.79 -23.74
C LEU A 303 -13.86 15.25 -23.59
N GLN A 304 -14.85 15.71 -24.36
CA GLN A 304 -15.39 17.07 -24.23
C GLN A 304 -16.04 17.30 -22.86
N ALA A 305 -16.78 16.31 -22.35
CA ALA A 305 -17.36 16.35 -21.01
C ALA A 305 -16.27 16.37 -19.93
N PHE A 306 -15.28 15.48 -20.02
CA PHE A 306 -14.11 15.44 -19.14
C PHE A 306 -13.40 16.80 -19.07
N ILE A 307 -13.03 17.38 -20.22
CA ILE A 307 -12.36 18.68 -20.28
C ILE A 307 -13.23 19.78 -19.66
N SER A 308 -14.51 19.86 -20.06
CA SER A 308 -15.42 20.92 -19.56
C SER A 308 -15.59 20.86 -18.04
N ILE A 309 -15.68 19.66 -17.46
CA ILE A 309 -15.81 19.46 -16.02
C ILE A 309 -14.49 19.82 -15.32
N ARG A 310 -13.34 19.40 -15.84
CA ARG A 310 -12.04 19.73 -15.25
C ARG A 310 -11.77 21.23 -15.25
N GLU A 311 -12.11 21.95 -16.31
CA GLU A 311 -12.04 23.42 -16.35
C GLU A 311 -12.98 24.06 -15.32
N LYS A 312 -14.19 23.52 -15.13
CA LYS A 312 -15.09 23.98 -14.07
C LYS A 312 -14.53 23.73 -12.68
N ARG A 313 -13.88 22.58 -12.44
CA ARG A 313 -13.21 22.30 -11.17
C ARG A 313 -12.04 23.22 -10.92
N ALA A 314 -11.27 23.56 -11.96
CA ALA A 314 -10.18 24.54 -11.85
C ALA A 314 -10.68 25.90 -11.33
N SER A 315 -11.91 26.31 -11.66
CA SER A 315 -12.50 27.54 -11.09
C SER A 315 -12.98 27.41 -9.63
N ILE A 316 -12.98 26.21 -9.04
CA ILE A 316 -13.48 25.94 -7.67
C ILE A 316 -12.32 25.66 -6.71
N ILE A 317 -11.30 24.97 -7.19
CA ILE A 317 -10.15 24.53 -6.39
C ILE A 317 -8.81 25.07 -6.91
N GLU A 318 -8.82 25.94 -7.92
CA GLU A 318 -7.65 26.74 -8.32
C GLU A 318 -6.35 25.90 -8.46
N GLU A 319 -5.33 26.20 -7.65
CA GLU A 319 -4.01 25.56 -7.63
C GLU A 319 -4.04 24.03 -7.39
N PHE A 320 -5.11 23.50 -6.79
CA PHE A 320 -5.24 22.08 -6.54
C PHE A 320 -5.49 21.25 -7.81
N ILE A 321 -5.98 21.84 -8.91
CA ILE A 321 -6.02 21.15 -10.21
C ILE A 321 -4.60 20.95 -10.74
N GLN A 322 -3.74 21.97 -10.64
CA GLN A 322 -2.33 21.83 -11.06
C GLN A 322 -1.63 20.74 -10.24
N TYR A 323 -1.92 20.66 -8.94
CA TYR A 323 -1.43 19.56 -8.10
C TYR A 323 -1.85 18.18 -8.63
N GLU A 324 -3.13 17.96 -8.95
CA GLU A 324 -3.59 16.69 -9.55
C GLU A 324 -2.90 16.40 -10.89
N THR A 325 -2.84 17.40 -11.77
CA THR A 325 -2.27 17.26 -13.10
C THR A 325 -0.75 16.97 -13.07
N ASN A 326 -0.01 17.53 -12.11
CA ASN A 326 1.40 17.22 -11.91
C ASN A 326 1.58 15.76 -11.45
N ILE A 327 0.74 15.28 -10.52
CA ILE A 327 0.75 13.86 -10.13
C ILE A 327 0.47 12.96 -11.34
N GLU A 328 -0.59 13.26 -12.09
CA GLU A 328 -0.95 12.51 -13.30
C GLU A 328 0.21 12.46 -14.30
N THR A 329 0.96 13.56 -14.45
CA THR A 329 2.05 13.68 -15.43
C THR A 329 3.30 12.91 -15.03
N VAL A 330 3.60 12.80 -13.73
CA VAL A 330 4.76 12.06 -13.23
C VAL A 330 4.44 10.56 -13.07
N GLU A 331 3.33 10.25 -12.39
CA GLU A 331 2.95 8.87 -12.00
C GLU A 331 2.23 8.14 -13.13
N GLY A 332 1.49 8.86 -13.98
CA GLY A 332 0.73 8.27 -15.08
C GLY A 332 1.59 7.50 -16.07
N PRO A 333 2.71 8.08 -16.57
CA PRO A 333 3.65 7.37 -17.42
C PRO A 333 4.28 6.16 -16.73
N ALA A 334 4.67 6.25 -15.44
CA ALA A 334 5.21 5.11 -14.69
C ALA A 334 4.19 3.97 -14.57
N TRP A 335 2.93 4.29 -14.24
CA TRP A 335 1.81 3.33 -14.24
C TRP A 335 1.52 2.73 -15.62
N TYR A 336 1.69 3.52 -16.67
CA TYR A 336 1.57 3.05 -18.05
C TYR A 336 2.64 2.03 -18.41
N ILE A 337 3.89 2.26 -17.99
CA ILE A 337 4.97 1.27 -18.13
C ILE A 337 4.65 0.01 -17.31
N GLU A 338 4.23 0.18 -16.06
CA GLU A 338 3.88 -0.93 -15.17
C GLU A 338 2.79 -1.82 -15.78
N LEU A 339 1.69 -1.22 -16.26
CA LEU A 339 0.61 -1.94 -16.93
C LEU A 339 1.13 -2.74 -18.12
N LYS A 340 1.95 -2.12 -18.98
CA LYS A 340 2.50 -2.79 -20.17
C LYS A 340 3.45 -3.93 -19.81
N ALA A 341 4.31 -3.71 -18.82
CA ALA A 341 5.23 -4.72 -18.31
C ALA A 341 4.49 -5.91 -17.69
N TYR A 342 3.46 -5.64 -16.89
CA TYR A 342 2.59 -6.68 -16.33
C TYR A 342 1.86 -7.44 -17.45
N ALA A 343 1.24 -6.74 -18.40
CA ALA A 343 0.49 -7.34 -19.50
C ALA A 343 1.34 -8.22 -20.42
N GLU A 344 2.59 -7.85 -20.68
CA GLU A 344 3.53 -8.66 -21.48
C GLU A 344 3.80 -10.02 -20.86
N ARG A 345 3.83 -10.09 -19.52
CA ARG A 345 4.18 -11.29 -18.76
C ARG A 345 2.96 -12.09 -18.34
N SER A 346 1.82 -11.43 -18.21
CA SER A 346 0.60 -12.05 -17.71
C SER A 346 0.00 -13.03 -18.72
N LEU A 347 -0.48 -14.16 -18.22
CA LEU A 347 -1.35 -15.06 -18.98
C LEU A 347 -2.79 -14.54 -19.13
N LEU A 348 -3.12 -13.42 -18.48
CA LEU A 348 -4.43 -12.78 -18.60
C LEU A 348 -4.57 -12.05 -19.94
N PRO A 349 -5.77 -12.01 -20.55
CA PRO A 349 -6.06 -11.10 -21.64
C PRO A 349 -5.77 -9.64 -21.25
N TYR A 350 -5.32 -8.83 -22.22
CA TYR A 350 -4.97 -7.43 -21.98
C TYR A 350 -6.13 -6.63 -21.36
N GLU A 351 -7.38 -6.93 -21.73
CA GLU A 351 -8.57 -6.27 -21.20
C GLU A 351 -8.73 -6.51 -19.69
N ALA A 352 -8.42 -7.71 -19.21
CA ALA A 352 -8.48 -8.03 -17.78
C ALA A 352 -7.36 -7.32 -17.00
N VAL A 353 -6.17 -7.23 -17.59
CA VAL A 353 -5.06 -6.43 -17.01
C VAL A 353 -5.44 -4.95 -16.98
N LEU A 354 -5.99 -4.42 -18.06
CA LEU A 354 -6.44 -3.02 -18.11
C LEU A 354 -7.52 -2.73 -17.07
N GLU A 355 -8.47 -3.65 -16.86
CA GLU A 355 -9.48 -3.52 -15.82
C GLU A 355 -8.84 -3.46 -14.42
N LYS A 356 -7.86 -4.34 -14.12
CA LYS A 356 -7.11 -4.34 -12.85
C LYS A 356 -6.52 -2.95 -12.53
N TYR A 357 -5.90 -2.30 -13.51
CA TYR A 357 -5.26 -1.00 -13.33
C TYR A 357 -6.22 0.19 -13.38
N SER A 358 -7.30 0.10 -14.17
CA SER A 358 -8.26 1.20 -14.36
C SER A 358 -9.42 1.21 -13.36
N ARG A 359 -9.68 0.09 -12.65
CA ARG A 359 -10.82 -0.04 -11.73
C ARG A 359 -10.85 1.03 -10.64
N SER A 360 -9.68 1.42 -10.11
CA SER A 360 -9.56 2.47 -9.09
C SER A 360 -10.00 3.86 -9.60
N LEU A 361 -10.10 4.05 -10.92
CA LEU A 361 -10.60 5.29 -11.52
C LEU A 361 -12.04 5.55 -11.09
N LEU A 362 -12.85 4.49 -10.96
CA LEU A 362 -14.29 4.57 -10.67
C LEU A 362 -14.64 4.39 -9.19
N ASP A 363 -13.68 4.08 -8.32
CA ASP A 363 -13.92 4.01 -6.88
C ASP A 363 -14.03 5.44 -6.30
N LYS A 364 -15.27 5.93 -6.21
CA LYS A 364 -15.58 7.27 -5.72
C LYS A 364 -15.20 7.48 -4.24
N HIS A 365 -15.22 6.41 -3.44
CA HIS A 365 -14.91 6.47 -2.02
C HIS A 365 -13.39 6.56 -1.81
N ASP A 366 -12.65 5.59 -2.36
CA ASP A 366 -11.19 5.56 -2.24
C ASP A 366 -10.58 6.81 -2.89
N SER A 367 -11.06 7.20 -4.07
CA SER A 367 -10.51 8.37 -4.77
C SER A 367 -10.73 9.70 -4.07
N SER A 368 -11.72 9.79 -3.16
CA SER A 368 -11.96 10.99 -2.34
C SER A 368 -11.17 10.96 -1.02
N LEU A 369 -10.75 9.77 -0.58
CA LEU A 369 -9.92 9.58 0.62
C LEU A 369 -8.43 9.71 0.28
N ASN A 370 -8.00 9.08 -0.81
CA ASN A 370 -6.62 8.94 -1.24
C ASN A 370 -6.35 9.73 -2.53
N ILE A 371 -6.42 11.07 -2.44
CA ILE A 371 -6.34 11.98 -3.59
C ILE A 371 -5.12 11.69 -4.46
N ARG A 372 -3.91 11.66 -3.87
CA ARG A 372 -2.65 11.45 -4.61
C ARG A 372 -2.66 10.12 -5.38
N LYS A 373 -2.84 9.00 -4.67
CA LYS A 373 -2.88 7.65 -5.28
C LYS A 373 -3.95 7.55 -6.38
N SER A 374 -5.10 8.18 -6.19
CA SER A 374 -6.19 8.11 -7.16
C SER A 374 -5.92 8.83 -8.48
N CYS A 375 -4.91 9.72 -8.54
CA CYS A 375 -4.48 10.38 -9.77
C CYS A 375 -3.66 9.44 -10.67
N TYR A 376 -3.12 8.33 -10.15
CA TYR A 376 -2.23 7.46 -10.91
C TYR A 376 -2.98 6.77 -12.05
N SER A 377 -4.16 6.22 -11.74
CA SER A 377 -5.05 5.63 -12.74
C SER A 377 -5.60 6.66 -13.73
N ALA A 378 -5.81 7.92 -13.31
CA ALA A 378 -6.19 8.99 -14.24
C ALA A 378 -5.05 9.29 -15.21
N GLY A 379 -3.81 9.44 -14.72
CA GLY A 379 -2.60 9.64 -15.53
C GLY A 379 -2.35 8.49 -16.50
N LEU A 380 -2.51 7.25 -16.05
CA LEU A 380 -2.47 6.05 -16.91
C LEU A 380 -3.47 6.15 -18.06
N VAL A 381 -4.73 6.47 -17.76
CA VAL A 381 -5.78 6.56 -18.79
C VAL A 381 -5.50 7.72 -19.76
N LEU A 382 -4.95 8.84 -19.30
CA LEU A 382 -4.47 9.92 -20.17
C LEU A 382 -3.38 9.43 -21.12
N CYS A 383 -2.40 8.65 -20.65
CA CYS A 383 -1.36 8.06 -21.51
C CYS A 383 -1.95 7.12 -22.58
N LEU A 384 -2.91 6.27 -22.21
CA LEU A 384 -3.57 5.34 -23.14
C LEU A 384 -4.41 6.09 -24.20
N LEU A 385 -5.10 7.16 -23.80
CA LEU A 385 -5.85 8.00 -24.73
C LEU A 385 -4.91 8.77 -25.66
N LEU A 386 -3.78 9.27 -25.16
CA LEU A 386 -2.77 9.92 -25.99
C LEU A 386 -2.13 8.94 -26.98
N ASP A 387 -1.88 7.69 -26.59
CA ASP A 387 -1.42 6.64 -27.51
C ASP A 387 -2.36 6.44 -28.69
N GLU A 388 -3.66 6.48 -28.45
CA GLU A 388 -4.67 6.29 -29.49
C GLU A 388 -4.85 7.55 -30.35
N LEU A 389 -4.93 8.72 -29.72
CA LEU A 389 -5.31 9.97 -30.38
C LEU A 389 -4.12 10.69 -31.03
N TYR A 390 -2.93 10.53 -30.45
CA TYR A 390 -1.70 11.18 -30.90
C TYR A 390 -0.48 10.29 -30.66
N PRO A 391 -0.27 9.23 -31.46
CA PRO A 391 0.70 8.16 -31.18
C PRO A 391 2.15 8.61 -30.89
N ASP A 392 2.56 9.75 -31.46
CA ASP A 392 3.91 10.30 -31.31
C ASP A 392 4.09 11.20 -30.07
N TRP A 393 3.10 11.32 -29.19
CA TRP A 393 3.12 12.24 -28.03
C TRP A 393 4.30 12.06 -27.08
N LYS A 394 4.87 10.85 -27.01
CA LYS A 394 6.03 10.54 -26.17
C LYS A 394 7.31 11.20 -26.69
N HIS A 395 7.41 11.43 -28.00
CA HIS A 395 8.53 12.18 -28.59
C HIS A 395 8.38 13.65 -28.21
N GLY A 396 9.38 14.22 -27.53
CA GLY A 396 9.29 15.60 -27.06
C GLY A 396 8.62 15.76 -25.69
N PHE A 397 8.18 14.68 -25.03
CA PHE A 397 7.45 14.74 -23.76
C PHE A 397 8.29 15.34 -22.62
N PHE A 398 9.58 14.98 -22.57
CA PHE A 398 10.53 15.48 -21.57
C PHE A 398 11.11 16.83 -21.95
N GLU A 399 11.10 17.17 -23.23
CA GLU A 399 11.54 18.46 -23.78
C GLU A 399 10.47 19.56 -23.67
N SER A 400 9.32 19.25 -23.07
CA SER A 400 8.14 20.11 -23.02
C SER A 400 7.63 20.29 -21.58
N ASN A 401 7.22 21.51 -21.24
CA ASN A 401 6.59 21.80 -19.95
C ASN A 401 5.10 21.45 -19.89
N HIS A 402 4.50 21.01 -21.01
CA HIS A 402 3.09 20.58 -21.04
C HIS A 402 2.89 19.34 -20.17
N THR A 403 1.83 19.35 -19.39
CA THR A 403 1.34 18.17 -18.66
C THR A 403 0.64 17.18 -19.59
N LEU A 404 0.33 15.97 -19.12
CA LEU A 404 -0.51 15.03 -19.89
C LEU A 404 -1.87 15.65 -20.25
N TYR A 405 -2.46 16.42 -19.34
CA TYR A 405 -3.73 17.09 -19.59
C TYR A 405 -3.61 18.18 -20.67
N ASP A 406 -2.53 18.98 -20.65
CA ASP A 406 -2.25 19.96 -21.69
C ASP A 406 -2.08 19.31 -23.07
N LEU A 407 -1.34 18.20 -23.12
CA LEU A 407 -1.14 17.42 -24.33
C LEU A 407 -2.47 16.87 -24.85
N LEU A 408 -3.33 16.33 -23.98
CA LEU A 408 -4.65 15.85 -24.38
C LEU A 408 -5.49 17.00 -24.95
N LYS A 409 -5.62 18.12 -24.24
CA LYS A 409 -6.40 19.29 -24.69
C LYS A 409 -5.93 19.80 -26.06
N LYS A 410 -4.61 19.80 -26.30
CA LYS A 410 -4.04 20.27 -27.57
C LYS A 410 -4.46 19.41 -28.77
N HIS A 411 -4.75 18.13 -28.57
CA HIS A 411 -5.02 17.17 -29.64
C HIS A 411 -6.47 16.68 -29.69
N VAL A 412 -7.33 17.16 -28.79
CA VAL A 412 -8.77 16.91 -28.81
C VAL A 412 -9.49 18.15 -29.32
N ASP A 413 -10.38 17.98 -30.29
CA ASP A 413 -11.33 19.03 -30.66
C ASP A 413 -12.44 19.10 -29.61
N TYR A 414 -12.52 20.22 -28.89
CA TYR A 414 -13.50 20.43 -27.83
C TYR A 414 -14.05 21.86 -27.84
N THR A 415 -15.28 21.99 -27.36
CA THR A 415 -15.86 23.28 -26.97
C THR A 415 -16.24 23.20 -25.50
N ILE A 416 -15.74 24.15 -24.69
CA ILE A 416 -16.03 24.20 -23.26
C ILE A 416 -17.54 24.37 -23.07
N GLN A 417 -18.18 23.39 -22.45
CA GLN A 417 -19.58 23.46 -22.07
C GLN A 417 -19.71 24.19 -20.74
N GLN A 418 -20.54 25.23 -20.68
CA GLN A 418 -20.71 26.03 -19.48
C GLN A 418 -21.55 25.29 -18.44
N ILE A 419 -20.94 24.97 -17.28
CA ILE A 419 -21.61 24.34 -16.14
C ILE A 419 -22.00 25.43 -15.14
N ASN A 420 -23.26 25.85 -15.18
CA ASN A 420 -23.78 26.94 -14.36
C ASN A 420 -24.22 26.46 -12.96
N GLU A 421 -24.97 25.36 -12.90
CA GLU A 421 -25.47 24.77 -11.65
C GLU A 421 -24.86 23.38 -11.42
N ILE A 422 -24.49 23.11 -10.18
CA ILE A 422 -23.95 21.81 -9.75
C ILE A 422 -24.96 21.19 -8.79
N SER A 423 -25.60 20.10 -9.21
CA SER A 423 -26.52 19.36 -8.36
C SER A 423 -25.74 18.35 -7.52
N ILE A 424 -25.72 18.56 -6.19
CA ILE A 424 -25.00 17.67 -5.27
C ILE A 424 -25.84 16.43 -4.96
N SER A 425 -25.32 15.26 -5.32
CA SER A 425 -25.97 13.99 -5.05
C SER A 425 -25.93 13.60 -3.57
N ASN A 426 -26.87 12.74 -3.14
CA ASN A 426 -26.83 12.14 -1.80
C ASN A 426 -25.59 11.24 -1.61
N GLU A 427 -25.09 10.64 -2.69
CA GLU A 427 -23.86 9.86 -2.70
C GLU A 427 -22.66 10.73 -2.34
N THR A 428 -22.51 11.91 -2.96
CA THR A 428 -21.45 12.88 -2.65
C THR A 428 -21.48 13.31 -1.18
N LYS A 429 -22.67 13.59 -0.62
CA LYS A 429 -22.82 13.93 0.81
C LYS A 429 -22.37 12.77 1.72
N THR A 430 -22.65 11.55 1.31
CA THR A 430 -22.27 10.34 2.04
C THR A 430 -20.76 10.14 2.00
N ILE A 431 -20.13 10.28 0.82
CA ILE A 431 -18.68 10.24 0.64
C ILE A 431 -17.99 11.30 1.50
N LEU A 432 -18.44 12.55 1.47
CA LEU A 432 -17.86 13.62 2.27
C LEU A 432 -17.90 13.31 3.77
N LYS A 433 -19.04 12.79 4.26
CA LYS A 433 -19.17 12.37 5.66
C LYS A 433 -18.21 11.22 6.00
N MET A 434 -18.09 10.22 5.13
CA MET A 434 -17.18 9.09 5.31
C MET A 434 -15.71 9.54 5.34
N VAL A 435 -15.28 10.42 4.43
CA VAL A 435 -13.92 10.95 4.39
C VAL A 435 -13.60 11.72 5.68
N LYS A 436 -14.52 12.57 6.16
CA LYS A 436 -14.36 13.29 7.43
C LYS A 436 -14.24 12.31 8.60
N ASN A 437 -15.16 11.34 8.69
CA ASN A 437 -15.14 10.33 9.75
C ASN A 437 -13.85 9.48 9.73
N SER A 438 -13.36 9.11 8.55
CA SER A 438 -12.10 8.36 8.41
C SER A 438 -10.91 9.17 8.92
N LYS A 439 -10.82 10.46 8.57
CA LYS A 439 -9.77 11.35 9.09
C LYS A 439 -9.87 11.49 10.61
N ASP A 440 -11.06 11.71 11.16
CA ASP A 440 -11.27 11.84 12.61
C ASP A 440 -10.99 10.52 13.37
N ALA A 441 -11.25 9.37 12.73
CA ALA A 441 -10.93 8.06 13.29
C ALA A 441 -9.41 7.86 13.46
N GLU A 442 -8.59 8.37 12.54
CA GLU A 442 -7.12 8.32 12.68
C GLU A 442 -6.63 9.13 13.90
N PHE A 443 -7.21 10.30 14.15
CA PHE A 443 -6.94 11.06 15.38
C PHE A 443 -7.42 10.33 16.63
N THR A 444 -8.62 9.73 16.59
CA THR A 444 -9.15 8.94 17.72
C THR A 444 -8.26 7.74 18.02
N LYS A 445 -7.77 7.04 16.97
CA LYS A 445 -6.83 5.92 17.09
C LYS A 445 -5.51 6.35 17.73
N PHE A 446 -5.00 7.52 17.35
CA PHE A 446 -3.84 8.11 18.01
C PHE A 446 -4.14 8.45 19.49
N GLU A 447 -5.20 9.21 19.75
CA GLU A 447 -5.57 9.71 21.09
C GLU A 447 -5.92 8.59 22.09
N THR A 448 -6.23 7.38 21.62
CA THR A 448 -6.55 6.20 22.46
C THR A 448 -5.40 5.19 22.57
N LYS A 449 -4.27 5.41 21.88
CA LYS A 449 -3.11 4.52 21.95
C LYS A 449 -2.54 4.55 23.37
N LYS A 450 -2.26 3.37 23.93
CA LYS A 450 -1.61 3.27 25.25
C LYS A 450 -0.20 3.85 25.21
N GLY A 451 0.18 4.54 26.29
CA GLY A 451 1.50 5.10 26.51
C GLY A 451 1.41 6.35 27.38
N TYR A 452 2.53 7.07 27.54
CA TYR A 452 2.56 8.31 28.30
C TYR A 452 2.23 9.49 27.39
N HIS A 453 1.01 10.00 27.52
CA HIS A 453 0.57 11.16 26.74
C HIS A 453 1.31 12.40 27.22
N LEU A 454 1.97 13.10 26.28
CA LEU A 454 2.63 14.36 26.53
C LEU A 454 2.09 15.44 25.57
N VAL A 455 1.66 16.55 26.15
CA VAL A 455 1.27 17.75 25.43
C VAL A 455 2.33 18.84 25.63
N LEU A 456 3.07 19.16 24.57
CA LEU A 456 4.06 20.23 24.53
C LEU A 456 3.40 21.51 24.03
N GLU A 457 3.43 22.59 24.80
CA GLU A 457 2.93 23.91 24.43
C GLU A 457 4.07 24.92 24.29
N GLY A 458 4.05 25.72 23.22
CA GLY A 458 5.04 26.76 22.96
C GLY A 458 5.16 27.11 21.48
N ASN A 459 6.00 28.10 21.17
CA ASN A 459 6.25 28.52 19.80
C ASN A 459 7.25 27.58 19.13
N MET A 460 6.76 26.75 18.22
CA MET A 460 7.54 25.76 17.49
C MET A 460 7.40 25.98 15.98
N ILE A 461 8.40 25.57 15.21
CA ILE A 461 8.37 25.64 13.74
C ILE A 461 8.60 24.24 13.17
N ALA A 462 7.75 23.79 12.25
CA ALA A 462 7.99 22.56 11.51
C ALA A 462 9.21 22.73 10.59
N ALA A 463 10.25 21.93 10.81
CA ALA A 463 11.52 21.99 10.08
C ALA A 463 11.60 20.94 8.96
N LEU A 464 11.20 19.70 9.25
CA LEU A 464 11.18 18.59 8.30
C LEU A 464 10.00 17.67 8.61
N MET A 465 9.33 17.16 7.58
CA MET A 465 8.21 16.24 7.72
C MET A 465 8.07 15.40 6.45
N ASP A 466 7.34 14.30 6.56
CA ASP A 466 6.88 13.50 5.42
C ASP A 466 5.46 13.95 5.03
N PRO A 467 5.28 14.76 3.98
CA PRO A 467 3.98 15.31 3.61
C PRO A 467 2.97 14.25 3.15
N MET A 468 3.44 13.12 2.61
CA MET A 468 2.58 12.04 2.11
C MET A 468 1.95 11.23 3.25
N ASN A 469 2.49 11.32 4.46
CA ASN A 469 2.03 10.60 5.64
C ASN A 469 1.43 11.52 6.72
N ILE A 470 0.74 12.57 6.28
CA ILE A 470 0.03 13.53 7.16
C ILE A 470 -1.48 13.47 6.95
N VAL A 471 -2.23 13.35 8.06
CA VAL A 471 -3.68 13.50 8.08
C VAL A 471 -4.05 14.85 8.69
N LYS A 472 -4.85 15.65 7.97
CA LYS A 472 -5.32 16.96 8.44
C LYS A 472 -6.78 16.92 8.88
N SER A 473 -7.08 17.45 10.07
CA SER A 473 -8.45 17.75 10.53
C SER A 473 -8.46 19.11 11.23
N GLY A 474 -9.14 20.11 10.64
CA GLY A 474 -9.12 21.49 11.11
C GLY A 474 -7.69 22.08 11.15
N ASN A 475 -7.26 22.54 12.33
CA ASN A 475 -5.90 23.02 12.59
C ASN A 475 -4.94 21.91 13.09
N LYS A 476 -5.39 20.67 13.23
CA LYS A 476 -4.56 19.53 13.63
C LYS A 476 -3.94 18.85 12.40
N LEU A 477 -2.66 18.50 12.52
CA LEU A 477 -1.93 17.64 11.59
C LEU A 477 -1.41 16.43 12.36
N LEU A 478 -1.89 15.24 12.02
CA LEU A 478 -1.33 13.97 12.50
C LEU A 478 -0.22 13.56 11.53
N HIS A 479 1.02 13.69 11.98
CA HIS A 479 2.21 13.16 11.31
C HIS A 479 2.36 11.69 11.71
N LYS A 480 2.29 10.76 10.76
CA LYS A 480 2.30 9.31 11.07
C LYS A 480 3.71 8.74 11.26
N ASN A 481 4.68 9.25 10.49
CA ASN A 481 6.04 8.70 10.46
C ASN A 481 6.97 9.48 11.38
N PHE A 482 7.21 10.76 11.05
CA PHE A 482 8.07 11.62 11.84
C PHE A 482 7.70 13.09 11.70
N LEU A 483 8.17 13.90 12.64
CA LEU A 483 8.16 15.36 12.58
C LEU A 483 9.44 15.91 13.20
N LYS A 484 10.20 16.71 12.44
CA LYS A 484 11.27 17.53 12.99
C LYS A 484 10.74 18.92 13.27
N ILE A 485 10.94 19.40 14.49
CA ILE A 485 10.58 20.76 14.89
C ILE A 485 11.82 21.56 15.28
N ARG A 486 11.68 22.88 15.24
CA ARG A 486 12.63 23.84 15.78
C ARG A 486 12.00 24.63 16.91
N VAL A 487 12.72 24.75 18.02
CA VAL A 487 12.36 25.59 19.18
C VAL A 487 13.56 26.51 19.44
N GLY A 488 13.42 27.79 19.15
CA GLY A 488 14.55 28.71 19.14
C GLY A 488 15.62 28.28 18.12
N GLU A 489 16.81 27.94 18.62
CA GLU A 489 17.95 27.48 17.82
C GLU A 489 18.15 25.96 17.86
N LYS A 490 17.38 25.24 18.69
CA LYS A 490 17.47 23.79 18.84
C LYS A 490 16.46 23.10 17.92
N GLU A 491 16.84 21.94 17.38
CA GLU A 491 15.96 21.08 16.58
C GLU A 491 15.74 19.73 17.26
N TYR A 492 14.53 19.21 17.15
CA TYR A 492 14.11 17.97 17.78
C TYR A 492 13.38 17.11 16.76
N LEU A 493 13.69 15.82 16.72
CA LEU A 493 13.09 14.87 15.79
C LEU A 493 12.22 13.89 16.57
N PHE A 494 10.93 13.88 16.26
CA PHE A 494 10.01 12.84 16.71
C PHE A 494 9.95 11.76 15.62
N GLN A 495 10.56 10.60 15.84
CA GLN A 495 10.50 9.45 14.92
C GLN A 495 9.29 8.54 15.25
N GLN A 496 8.14 9.16 15.47
CA GLN A 496 6.91 8.49 15.87
C GLN A 496 5.69 9.34 15.51
N PRO A 497 4.47 8.78 15.56
CA PRO A 497 3.27 9.56 15.36
C PRO A 497 3.16 10.75 16.31
N VAL A 498 2.83 11.93 15.78
CA VAL A 498 2.57 13.14 16.57
C VAL A 498 1.43 13.95 15.99
N VAL A 499 0.64 14.58 16.86
CA VAL A 499 -0.38 15.56 16.46
C VAL A 499 0.17 16.96 16.69
N ALA A 500 0.45 17.68 15.61
CA ALA A 500 0.83 19.09 15.64
C ALA A 500 -0.41 19.98 15.47
N TYR A 501 -0.52 21.00 16.31
CA TYR A 501 -1.57 22.02 16.23
C TYR A 501 -0.97 23.26 15.59
N LYS A 502 -1.46 23.58 14.40
CA LYS A 502 -1.00 24.75 13.66
C LYS A 502 -1.50 26.06 14.25
N ASN A 503 -0.64 27.07 14.18
CA ASN A 503 -1.04 28.47 14.35
C ASN A 503 -1.23 29.14 12.97
N ASP A 504 -1.45 30.46 12.94
CA ASP A 504 -1.72 31.22 11.71
C ASP A 504 -0.52 31.26 10.74
N ASN A 505 0.68 30.90 11.19
CA ASN A 505 1.86 30.78 10.33
C ASN A 505 1.86 29.43 9.58
N SER A 506 2.23 29.45 8.29
CA SER A 506 2.26 28.27 7.41
C SER A 506 3.05 27.08 7.98
N ARG A 507 4.09 27.32 8.78
CA ARG A 507 4.90 26.29 9.46
C ARG A 507 4.85 26.35 10.99
N GLY A 508 4.10 27.29 11.56
CA GLY A 508 4.09 27.48 13.00
C GLY A 508 3.20 26.45 13.69
N ILE A 509 3.70 25.95 14.82
CA ILE A 509 3.06 24.97 15.67
C ILE A 509 2.96 25.60 17.06
N SER A 510 1.77 25.62 17.63
CA SER A 510 1.53 26.13 19.00
C SER A 510 1.54 25.02 20.04
N LYS A 511 1.25 23.79 19.61
CA LYS A 511 1.14 22.63 20.48
C LYS A 511 1.47 21.34 19.75
N ILE A 512 2.09 20.39 20.44
CA ILE A 512 2.30 19.02 19.97
C ILE A 512 1.72 18.08 21.00
N HIS A 513 0.97 17.08 20.55
CA HIS A 513 0.59 15.93 21.35
C HIS A 513 1.35 14.71 20.82
N THR A 514 2.15 14.09 21.69
CA THR A 514 2.90 12.86 21.43
C THR A 514 2.60 11.81 22.50
N ILE A 515 2.90 10.55 22.22
CA ILE A 515 2.70 9.42 23.14
C ILE A 515 4.05 8.73 23.28
N LEU A 516 4.61 8.77 24.48
CA LEU A 516 5.95 8.27 24.80
C LEU A 516 5.86 6.84 25.33
N GLU A 517 6.91 6.06 25.08
CA GLU A 517 7.08 4.71 25.65
C GLU A 517 7.53 4.75 27.11
N GLU A 518 8.28 5.79 27.49
CA GLU A 518 8.80 6.02 28.83
C GLU A 518 8.35 7.38 29.37
N GLU A 519 8.36 7.52 30.70
CA GLU A 519 8.02 8.78 31.35
C GLU A 519 9.05 9.88 31.00
N PRO A 520 8.61 11.12 30.75
CA PRO A 520 9.51 12.25 30.61
C PRO A 520 10.27 12.50 31.92
N ILE A 521 11.58 12.78 31.82
CA ILE A 521 12.44 12.98 32.99
C ILE A 521 12.51 14.48 33.30
N GLU A 522 11.93 14.89 34.42
CA GLU A 522 11.98 16.28 34.90
C GLU A 522 13.36 16.64 35.47
N LYS A 523 13.81 17.87 35.18
CA LYS A 523 14.96 18.53 35.80
C LYS A 523 14.54 19.93 36.28
N ASP A 524 15.42 20.61 37.01
CA ASP A 524 15.12 21.92 37.63
C ASP A 524 14.59 23.00 36.66
N SER A 525 15.06 23.04 35.40
CA SER A 525 14.65 24.03 34.39
C SER A 525 14.46 23.44 32.99
N SER A 526 14.41 22.12 32.89
CA SER A 526 14.32 21.39 31.63
C SER A 526 13.68 20.03 31.85
N PHE A 527 13.37 19.33 30.77
CA PHE A 527 12.91 17.95 30.83
C PHE A 527 13.46 17.16 29.64
N ILE A 528 13.72 15.87 29.83
CA ILE A 528 14.23 14.98 28.79
C ILE A 528 13.10 14.09 28.29
N LEU A 529 12.98 14.02 26.97
CA LEU A 529 12.18 13.02 26.27
C LEU A 529 13.11 11.98 25.66
N ASN A 530 13.02 10.72 26.11
CA ASN A 530 13.86 9.66 25.56
C ASN A 530 13.64 9.53 24.03
N GLY A 531 14.72 9.35 23.28
CA GLY A 531 14.69 9.31 21.81
C GLY A 531 14.48 10.65 21.09
N VAL A 532 14.16 11.75 21.79
CA VAL A 532 13.92 13.07 21.17
C VAL A 532 14.92 14.13 21.61
N GLY A 533 15.18 14.25 22.92
CA GLY A 533 16.16 15.20 23.48
C GLY A 533 15.70 15.98 24.71
N GLU A 534 16.52 16.94 25.14
CA GLU A 534 16.28 17.80 26.31
C GLU A 534 15.69 19.15 25.90
N PHE A 535 14.53 19.48 26.49
CA PHE A 535 13.79 20.71 26.24
C PHE A 535 13.89 21.65 27.44
N ASP A 536 14.08 22.95 27.18
CA ASP A 536 14.04 23.99 28.21
C ASP A 536 12.57 24.34 28.50
N GLY A 537 12.13 24.20 29.75
CA GLY A 537 10.73 24.41 30.12
C GLY A 537 10.34 23.77 31.44
N SER A 538 9.06 23.85 31.76
CA SER A 538 8.48 23.17 32.92
C SER A 538 7.57 22.02 32.50
N LEU A 539 7.60 20.94 33.28
CA LEU A 539 6.77 19.75 33.11
C LEU A 539 5.79 19.67 34.28
N TYR A 540 4.55 19.25 34.03
CA TYR A 540 3.57 18.97 35.08
C TYR A 540 2.58 17.91 34.61
N THR A 541 1.94 17.21 35.55
CA THR A 541 1.00 16.13 35.24
C THR A 541 -0.42 16.52 35.67
N LYS A 542 -1.40 16.23 34.82
CA LYS A 542 -2.82 16.43 35.10
C LYS A 542 -3.63 15.26 34.52
N ASP A 543 -4.46 14.63 35.35
CA ASP A 543 -5.33 13.51 34.96
C ASP A 543 -4.58 12.37 34.24
N GLY A 544 -3.34 12.07 34.68
CA GLY A 544 -2.48 11.04 34.09
C GLY A 544 -1.82 11.43 32.76
N THR A 545 -2.04 12.65 32.27
CA THR A 545 -1.38 13.20 31.07
C THR A 545 -0.29 14.19 31.48
N PHE A 546 0.88 14.10 30.85
CA PHE A 546 1.95 15.07 31.01
C PHE A 546 1.69 16.30 30.13
N PHE A 547 2.00 17.47 30.67
CA PHE A 547 1.97 18.74 29.97
C PHE A 547 3.30 19.41 30.18
N ALA A 548 3.87 19.98 29.12
CA ALA A 548 5.07 20.80 29.24
C ALA A 548 4.88 22.14 28.55
N LYS A 549 5.39 23.20 29.20
CA LYS A 549 5.46 24.54 28.63
C LYS A 549 6.91 24.86 28.31
N LEU A 550 7.19 25.06 27.03
CA LEU A 550 8.50 25.46 26.56
C LEU A 550 8.79 26.90 27.03
N LEU A 551 10.02 27.16 27.48
CA LEU A 551 10.46 28.51 27.79
C LEU A 551 10.41 29.36 26.51
N GLU A 552 9.64 30.46 26.55
CA GLU A 552 9.66 31.43 25.46
C GLU A 552 11.05 32.08 25.43
N ILE A 553 11.85 31.75 24.42
CA ILE A 553 13.06 32.50 24.13
C ILE A 553 12.60 33.82 23.53
N ILE A 554 12.42 34.82 24.39
CA ILE A 554 12.26 36.21 23.98
C ILE A 554 13.53 36.57 23.19
N LYS A 555 13.43 36.61 21.86
CA LYS A 555 14.46 37.20 20.99
C LYS A 555 14.15 38.67 20.80
#